data_AF-A0AAU9AMV2-F1
#
_entry.id   AF-A0AAU9AMV2-F1
#
_cell.length_a   1.000
_cell.length_b   1.000
_cell.length_c   1.000
_cell.angle_alpha   90.00
_cell.angle_beta   90.00
_cell.angle_gamma   90.00
#
_symmetry.space_group_name_H-M   'P 1'
#
loop_
_entity.id
_entity.type
_entity.pdbx_description
1 polymer ?
#
loop_
_entity_poly.entity_id
_entity_poly.type
_entity_poly.pdbx_seq_one_letter_code
_entity_poly.pdbx_strand_id
1 'polypeptide(L)'
;MKLADFAIGTRFETATGQLWRCTDVGQRTIVAIEWKPDLDPAWYEGPPYPVAEVVFDEPDIATAFLSGVNAIEDALARADQDPHPGYPNQAVSTMLRTHLLEEACAYPRPRLLRIDRIDATGELLHPYAALPISYGWRILLYAPFTDTFSELPEQDFVRLRPATRRDLETRNKAFQLDPKPRGI
;
A
#
# COMPACT_ATOMS: atom_id res chain seq x y z
N MET A 1 10.28 -6.23 -6.18
CA MET A 1 11.32 -5.68 -7.07
C MET A 1 11.36 -4.16 -6.89
N LYS A 2 12.43 -3.51 -7.32
CA LYS A 2 12.61 -2.06 -7.39
C LYS A 2 12.65 -1.62 -8.85
N LEU A 3 12.35 -0.36 -9.14
CA LEU A 3 12.38 0.17 -10.51
C LEU A 3 13.73 -0.10 -11.23
N ALA A 4 14.84 0.01 -10.50
CA ALA A 4 16.18 -0.24 -11.03
C ALA A 4 16.45 -1.71 -11.42
N ASP A 5 15.59 -2.64 -10.99
CA ASP A 5 15.70 -4.06 -11.34
C ASP A 5 15.06 -4.38 -12.70
N PHE A 6 14.37 -3.41 -13.32
CA PHE A 6 13.66 -3.59 -14.59
C PHE A 6 14.51 -3.14 -15.77
N ALA A 7 14.54 -3.98 -16.79
CA ALA A 7 14.94 -3.65 -18.15
C ALA A 7 13.82 -4.10 -19.11
N ILE A 8 13.83 -3.59 -20.33
CA ILE A 8 12.94 -4.08 -21.38
C ILE A 8 13.20 -5.58 -21.57
N GLY A 9 12.13 -6.38 -21.54
CA GLY A 9 12.17 -7.84 -21.60
C GLY A 9 12.22 -8.54 -20.24
N THR A 10 12.44 -7.83 -19.13
CA THR A 10 12.39 -8.42 -17.77
C THR A 10 11.03 -9.09 -17.55
N ARG A 11 11.06 -10.36 -17.15
CA ARG A 11 9.87 -11.11 -16.73
C ARG A 11 9.71 -11.06 -15.22
N PHE A 12 8.48 -10.89 -14.75
CA PHE A 12 8.18 -10.79 -13.33
C PHE A 12 6.76 -11.28 -13.04
N GLU A 13 6.52 -11.68 -11.81
CA GLU A 13 5.21 -12.07 -11.28
C GLU A 13 4.66 -10.97 -10.37
N THR A 14 3.33 -10.88 -10.25
CA THR A 14 2.66 -10.05 -9.24
C THR A 14 2.13 -10.92 -8.09
N ALA A 15 1.68 -10.30 -7.00
CA ALA A 15 1.09 -11.00 -5.85
C ALA A 15 -0.15 -11.86 -6.20
N THR A 16 -0.76 -11.64 -7.37
CA THR A 16 -1.89 -12.41 -7.92
C THR A 16 -1.46 -13.60 -8.79
N GLY A 17 -0.14 -13.85 -8.93
CA GLY A 17 0.42 -14.98 -9.69
C GLY A 17 0.43 -14.78 -11.21
N GLN A 18 0.12 -13.59 -11.70
CA GLN A 18 0.18 -13.26 -13.13
C GLN A 18 1.64 -13.06 -13.55
N LEU A 19 2.03 -13.62 -14.70
CA LEU A 19 3.34 -13.43 -15.28
C LEU A 19 3.30 -12.24 -16.25
N TRP A 20 4.28 -11.36 -16.17
CA TRP A 20 4.38 -10.13 -16.96
C TRP A 20 5.74 -10.03 -17.63
N ARG A 21 5.79 -9.29 -18.74
CA ARG A 21 7.02 -8.91 -19.44
C ARG A 21 7.07 -7.41 -19.60
N CYS A 22 8.09 -6.78 -19.04
CA CYS A 22 8.35 -5.34 -19.17
C CYS A 22 8.63 -4.97 -20.64
N THR A 23 7.96 -3.95 -21.15
CA THR A 23 8.11 -3.42 -22.52
C THR A 23 8.69 -2.00 -22.55
N ASP A 24 8.57 -1.24 -21.45
CA ASP A 24 9.18 0.09 -21.30
C ASP A 24 9.51 0.40 -19.83
N VAL A 25 10.56 1.20 -19.61
CA VAL A 25 11.00 1.63 -18.27
C VAL A 25 11.05 3.16 -18.21
N GLY A 26 10.12 3.75 -17.46
CA GLY A 26 10.08 5.17 -17.18
C GLY A 26 10.89 5.58 -15.95
N GLN A 27 10.76 6.84 -15.54
CA GLN A 27 11.47 7.37 -14.35
C GLN A 27 10.87 6.91 -13.01
N ARG A 28 9.58 6.54 -13.01
CA ARG A 28 8.81 6.16 -11.81
C ARG A 28 7.90 4.94 -12.03
N THR A 29 7.71 4.56 -13.28
CA THR A 29 6.76 3.55 -13.71
C THR A 29 7.43 2.60 -14.69
N ILE A 30 6.84 1.42 -14.88
CA ILE A 30 7.14 0.56 -16.02
C ILE A 30 5.87 0.32 -16.83
N VAL A 31 6.03 -0.08 -18.08
CA VAL A 31 4.94 -0.62 -18.91
C VAL A 31 5.23 -2.10 -19.12
N ALA A 32 4.20 -2.93 -19.02
CA ALA A 32 4.33 -4.36 -19.20
C ALA A 32 3.12 -4.98 -19.89
N ILE A 33 3.34 -6.13 -20.51
CA ILE A 33 2.31 -6.98 -21.09
C ILE A 33 2.17 -8.26 -20.27
N GLU A 34 0.95 -8.71 -20.04
CA GLU A 34 0.69 -9.97 -19.35
C GLU A 34 1.07 -11.13 -20.27
N TRP A 35 1.90 -12.05 -19.78
CA TRP A 35 2.25 -13.28 -20.46
C TRP A 35 1.27 -14.39 -20.09
N LYS A 36 0.47 -14.78 -21.07
CA LYS A 36 -0.50 -15.88 -20.97
C LYS A 36 0.02 -17.12 -21.71
N PRO A 37 0.16 -18.27 -21.02
CA PRO A 37 0.76 -19.48 -21.58
C PRO A 37 -0.10 -20.14 -22.67
N ASP A 38 -1.38 -19.79 -22.77
CA ASP A 38 -2.35 -20.29 -23.76
C ASP A 38 -2.31 -19.54 -25.11
N LEU A 39 -1.58 -18.42 -25.20
CA LEU A 39 -1.45 -17.65 -26.45
C LEU A 39 -0.17 -18.00 -27.21
N ASP A 40 -0.25 -17.94 -28.54
CA ASP A 40 0.89 -18.12 -29.43
C ASP A 40 1.95 -17.01 -29.22
N PRO A 41 3.26 -17.31 -29.26
CA PRO A 41 4.33 -16.32 -29.12
C PRO A 41 4.20 -15.08 -30.01
N ALA A 42 3.60 -15.20 -31.20
CA ALA A 42 3.36 -14.08 -32.11
C ALA A 42 2.48 -12.96 -31.50
N TRP A 43 1.65 -13.26 -30.50
CA TRP A 43 0.87 -12.26 -29.75
C TRP A 43 1.73 -11.29 -28.95
N TYR A 44 3.00 -11.65 -28.73
CA TYR A 44 3.96 -10.87 -27.95
C TYR A 44 5.06 -10.28 -28.83
N GLU A 45 4.90 -10.26 -30.15
CA GLU A 45 5.77 -9.52 -31.05
C GLU A 45 5.26 -8.09 -31.22
N GLY A 46 6.18 -7.12 -31.34
CA GLY A 46 5.86 -5.70 -31.41
C GLY A 46 7.11 -4.84 -31.26
N PRO A 47 6.97 -3.50 -31.19
CA PRO A 47 5.71 -2.75 -31.26
C PRO A 47 5.10 -2.64 -32.68
N PRO A 48 3.77 -2.44 -32.81
CA PRO A 48 2.76 -2.45 -31.74
C PRO A 48 2.46 -3.88 -31.28
N TYR A 49 2.28 -4.08 -29.97
CA TYR A 49 1.93 -5.39 -29.41
C TYR A 49 0.43 -5.68 -29.62
N PRO A 50 0.05 -6.90 -30.03
CA PRO A 50 -1.34 -7.35 -30.07
C PRO A 50 -2.04 -7.39 -28.70
N VAL A 51 -1.26 -7.66 -27.63
CA VAL A 51 -1.75 -7.66 -26.24
C VAL A 51 -1.67 -6.27 -25.62
N ALA A 52 -2.55 -6.00 -24.65
CA ALA A 52 -2.62 -4.71 -23.98
C ALA A 52 -1.39 -4.46 -23.09
N GLU A 53 -0.83 -3.26 -23.24
CA GLU A 53 0.19 -2.72 -22.35
C GLU A 53 -0.46 -2.09 -21.11
N VAL A 54 0.07 -2.40 -19.93
CA VAL A 54 -0.41 -1.93 -18.63
C VAL A 54 0.71 -1.16 -17.92
N VAL A 55 0.36 -0.01 -17.35
CA VAL A 55 1.29 0.80 -16.56
C VAL A 55 1.30 0.31 -15.11
N PHE A 56 2.49 0.07 -14.59
CA PHE A 56 2.75 -0.25 -13.19
C PHE A 56 3.39 0.98 -12.53
N ASP A 57 2.77 1.48 -11.48
CA ASP A 57 3.32 2.57 -10.65
C ASP A 57 4.19 2.03 -9.50
N GLU A 58 4.72 2.91 -8.65
CA GLU A 58 5.61 2.51 -7.56
C GLU A 58 5.02 1.45 -6.61
N PRO A 59 3.76 1.55 -6.14
CA PRO A 59 3.18 0.48 -5.33
C PRO A 59 3.00 -0.81 -6.12
N ASP A 60 2.63 -0.77 -7.41
CA ASP A 60 2.53 -1.98 -8.21
C ASP A 60 3.91 -2.68 -8.34
N ILE A 61 4.96 -1.91 -8.64
CA ILE A 61 6.35 -2.39 -8.72
C ILE A 61 6.83 -3.02 -7.41
N ALA A 62 6.45 -2.44 -6.26
CA ALA A 62 6.84 -2.96 -4.95
C ALA A 62 6.26 -4.36 -4.67
N THR A 63 5.18 -4.73 -5.36
CA THR A 63 4.52 -6.05 -5.30
C THR A 63 4.90 -6.98 -6.45
N ALA A 64 5.84 -6.58 -7.32
CA ALA A 64 6.40 -7.45 -8.35
C ALA A 64 7.54 -8.31 -7.78
N PHE A 65 7.67 -9.54 -8.26
CA PHE A 65 8.68 -10.51 -7.83
C PHE A 65 9.27 -11.23 -9.03
N LEU A 66 10.53 -11.68 -8.94
CA LEU A 66 11.15 -12.48 -10.00
C LEU A 66 10.59 -13.91 -10.06
N SER A 67 10.14 -14.43 -8.92
CA SER A 67 9.53 -15.76 -8.76
C SER A 67 8.71 -15.81 -7.48
N GLY A 68 7.79 -16.78 -7.38
CA GLY A 68 7.04 -17.03 -6.14
C GLY A 68 7.91 -17.33 -4.91
N VAL A 69 9.08 -17.96 -5.06
CA VAL A 69 10.01 -18.19 -3.93
C VAL A 69 10.60 -16.88 -3.43
N ASN A 70 11.05 -16.03 -4.35
CA ASN A 70 11.56 -14.70 -4.01
C ASN A 70 10.46 -13.84 -3.37
N ALA A 71 9.19 -14.04 -3.76
CA ALA A 71 8.06 -13.36 -3.12
C ALA A 71 7.92 -13.73 -1.64
N ILE A 72 8.11 -15.02 -1.30
CA ILE A 72 8.06 -15.50 0.09
C ILE A 72 9.25 -14.95 0.89
N GLU A 73 10.47 -15.05 0.35
CA GLU A 73 11.67 -14.53 1.00
C GLU A 73 11.58 -13.02 1.22
N ASP A 74 11.15 -12.26 0.21
CA ASP A 74 10.94 -10.81 0.32
C ASP A 74 9.86 -10.49 1.37
N ALA A 75 8.76 -11.25 1.42
CA ALA A 75 7.70 -11.04 2.40
C ALA A 75 8.18 -11.29 3.83
N LEU A 76 8.94 -12.36 4.07
CA LEU A 76 9.55 -12.65 5.37
C LEU A 76 10.55 -11.56 5.78
N ALA A 77 11.46 -11.19 4.88
CA ALA A 77 12.44 -10.14 5.13
C ALA A 77 11.79 -8.78 5.41
N ARG A 78 10.68 -8.47 4.74
CA ARG A 78 9.88 -7.25 5.02
C ARG A 78 9.21 -7.33 6.38
N ALA A 79 8.60 -8.46 6.73
CA ALA A 79 7.93 -8.64 8.01
C ALA A 79 8.91 -8.50 9.20
N ASP A 80 10.11 -9.07 9.09
CA ASP A 80 11.15 -8.96 10.13
C ASP A 80 11.67 -7.53 10.32
N GLN A 81 11.58 -6.70 9.29
CA GLN A 81 12.09 -5.33 9.27
C GLN A 81 10.99 -4.28 9.32
N ASP A 82 9.73 -4.66 9.47
CA ASP A 82 8.62 -3.73 9.49
C ASP A 82 8.62 -2.96 10.82
N PRO A 83 8.85 -1.63 10.81
CA PRO A 83 8.78 -0.83 12.03
C PRO A 83 7.35 -0.66 12.55
N HIS A 84 6.31 -1.08 11.81
CA HIS A 84 4.92 -0.98 12.24
C HIS A 84 4.59 -2.00 13.35
N PRO A 85 3.88 -1.62 14.42
CA PRO A 85 3.57 -2.51 15.56
C PRO A 85 2.46 -3.53 15.25
N GLY A 86 2.08 -3.68 13.98
CA GLY A 86 0.87 -4.37 13.54
C GLY A 86 -0.44 -3.71 14.01
N TYR A 87 -1.55 -4.39 13.75
CA TYR A 87 -2.87 -3.99 14.21
C TYR A 87 -3.42 -5.04 15.18
N PRO A 88 -3.92 -4.66 16.37
CA PRO A 88 -4.61 -5.60 17.23
C PRO A 88 -5.92 -6.07 16.58
N ASN A 89 -6.31 -7.32 16.84
CA ASN A 89 -7.50 -7.93 16.22
C ASN A 89 -8.77 -7.08 16.41
N GLN A 90 -8.94 -6.48 17.59
CA GLN A 90 -10.09 -5.61 17.86
C GLN A 90 -10.10 -4.39 16.93
N ALA A 91 -8.94 -3.76 16.70
CA ALA A 91 -8.87 -2.62 15.80
C ALA A 91 -9.19 -3.02 14.36
N VAL A 92 -8.64 -4.14 13.88
CA VAL A 92 -8.95 -4.69 12.54
C VAL A 92 -10.45 -4.97 12.39
N SER A 93 -11.07 -5.60 13.39
CA SER A 93 -12.51 -5.88 13.40
C SER A 93 -13.34 -4.60 13.27
N THR A 94 -12.97 -3.54 14.00
CA THR A 94 -13.64 -2.23 13.90
C THR A 94 -13.49 -1.62 12.50
N MET A 95 -12.27 -1.65 11.93
CA MET A 95 -11.99 -1.12 10.60
C MET A 95 -12.82 -1.85 9.54
N LEU A 96 -12.80 -3.18 9.55
CA LEU A 96 -13.55 -4.01 8.59
C LEU A 96 -15.06 -3.83 8.70
N ARG A 97 -15.60 -3.72 9.92
CA ARG A 97 -17.03 -3.44 10.11
C ARG A 97 -17.44 -2.09 9.53
N THR A 98 -16.54 -1.11 9.60
CA THR A 98 -16.79 0.22 9.02
C THR A 98 -16.86 0.17 7.49
N HIS A 99 -16.10 -0.73 6.84
CA HIS A 99 -16.18 -0.95 5.39
C HIS A 99 -17.50 -1.59 4.93
N LEU A 100 -18.34 -2.07 5.85
CA LEU A 100 -19.68 -2.57 5.53
C LEU A 100 -20.73 -1.45 5.51
N LEU A 101 -20.37 -0.23 5.91
CA LEU A 101 -21.26 0.93 5.85
C LEU A 101 -21.32 1.46 4.41
N GLU A 102 -22.52 1.61 3.87
CA GLU A 102 -22.73 2.16 2.52
C GLU A 102 -22.11 3.56 2.38
N GLU A 103 -22.20 4.35 3.45
CA GLU A 103 -21.66 5.70 3.51
C GLU A 103 -20.13 5.71 3.39
N ALA A 104 -19.45 4.70 3.93
CA ALA A 104 -18.01 4.59 3.83
C ALA A 104 -17.56 4.18 2.42
N CYS A 105 -18.30 3.26 1.78
CA CYS A 105 -18.05 2.86 0.39
C CYS A 105 -18.28 4.00 -0.62
N ALA A 106 -19.11 4.99 -0.28
CA ALA A 106 -19.40 6.13 -1.14
C ALA A 106 -18.25 7.16 -1.24
N TYR A 107 -17.16 6.98 -0.48
CA TYR A 107 -16.05 7.93 -0.48
C TYR A 107 -15.34 7.99 -1.85
N PRO A 108 -15.26 9.18 -2.50
CA PRO A 108 -14.82 9.26 -3.89
C PRO A 108 -13.29 9.16 -4.09
N ARG A 109 -12.48 9.19 -3.03
CA ARG A 109 -11.00 9.26 -3.13
C ARG A 109 -10.29 8.15 -2.35
N PRO A 110 -10.56 6.87 -2.64
CA PRO A 110 -10.06 5.74 -1.85
C PRO A 110 -8.53 5.66 -1.76
N ARG A 111 -7.81 6.22 -2.74
CA ARG A 111 -6.33 6.32 -2.69
C ARG A 111 -5.81 7.15 -1.52
N LEU A 112 -6.59 8.10 -0.99
CA LEU A 112 -6.20 8.87 0.18
C LEU A 112 -6.07 7.98 1.43
N LEU A 113 -6.91 6.93 1.53
CA LEU A 113 -6.92 5.97 2.64
C LEU A 113 -5.75 4.98 2.60
N ARG A 114 -4.89 5.05 1.58
CA ARG A 114 -3.68 4.20 1.46
C ARG A 114 -2.42 4.89 1.97
N ILE A 115 -2.53 6.14 2.44
CA ILE A 115 -1.39 6.98 2.78
C ILE A 115 -1.48 7.35 4.25
N ASP A 116 -0.70 6.65 5.07
CA ASP A 116 -0.52 7.03 6.47
C ASP A 116 0.10 8.43 6.56
N ARG A 117 -0.28 9.18 7.59
CA ARG A 117 0.19 10.55 7.79
C ARG A 117 0.70 10.76 9.21
N ILE A 118 1.53 11.78 9.37
CA ILE A 118 2.11 12.15 10.67
C ILE A 118 1.47 13.44 11.15
N ASP A 119 1.05 13.47 12.41
CA ASP A 119 0.52 14.67 13.05
C ASP A 119 1.62 15.59 13.60
N ALA A 120 1.22 16.70 14.22
CA ALA A 120 2.15 17.68 14.79
C ALA A 120 2.97 17.13 15.98
N THR A 121 2.52 16.05 16.63
CA THR A 121 3.21 15.39 17.74
C THR A 121 4.20 14.33 17.26
N GLY A 122 4.14 13.96 15.98
CA GLY A 122 4.92 12.86 15.42
C GLY A 122 4.21 11.50 15.48
N GLU A 123 2.92 11.47 15.82
CA GLU A 123 2.13 10.23 15.86
C GLU A 123 1.77 9.77 14.44
N LEU A 124 1.76 8.44 14.24
CA LEU A 124 1.36 7.83 12.98
C LEU A 124 -0.16 7.69 12.94
N LEU A 125 -0.79 8.18 11.88
CA LEU A 125 -2.23 8.12 11.67
C LEU A 125 -2.52 7.28 10.43
N HIS A 126 -3.12 6.11 10.64
CA HIS A 126 -3.60 5.22 9.60
C HIS A 126 -5.06 5.56 9.24
N PRO A 127 -5.34 6.07 8.02
CA PRO A 127 -6.70 6.33 7.58
C PRO A 127 -7.40 5.04 7.15
N TYR A 128 -8.37 4.57 7.93
CA TYR A 128 -9.04 3.29 7.62
C TYR A 128 -10.37 3.46 6.89
N ALA A 129 -11.05 4.60 7.03
CA ALA A 129 -12.33 4.86 6.37
C ALA A 129 -12.62 6.37 6.26
N ALA A 130 -13.67 6.74 5.54
CA ALA A 130 -14.22 8.08 5.52
C ALA A 130 -15.73 8.02 5.69
N LEU A 131 -16.33 9.02 6.32
CA LEU A 131 -17.79 9.15 6.43
C LEU A 131 -18.24 10.54 5.97
N PRO A 132 -19.41 10.66 5.32
CA PRO A 132 -19.93 11.94 4.91
C PRO A 132 -20.32 12.78 6.14
N ILE A 133 -20.10 14.08 6.04
CA ILE A 133 -20.59 15.10 6.99
C ILE A 133 -21.41 16.14 6.22
N SER A 134 -22.04 17.09 6.91
CA SER A 134 -22.89 18.12 6.27
C SER A 134 -22.23 18.81 5.07
N TYR A 135 -20.91 19.02 5.14
CA TYR A 135 -20.11 19.54 4.04
C TYR A 135 -18.79 18.78 3.95
N GLY A 136 -18.73 17.81 3.03
CA GLY A 136 -17.52 17.04 2.74
C GLY A 136 -17.45 15.72 3.53
N TRP A 137 -16.23 15.34 3.91
CA TRP A 137 -15.92 14.05 4.51
C TRP A 137 -15.10 14.22 5.79
N ARG A 138 -15.35 13.34 6.76
CA ARG A 138 -14.42 13.09 7.87
C ARG A 138 -13.67 11.80 7.60
N ILE A 139 -12.36 11.80 7.85
CA ILE A 139 -11.49 10.64 7.74
C ILE A 139 -11.40 10.02 9.13
N LEU A 140 -11.69 8.73 9.22
CA LEU A 140 -11.52 7.96 10.44
C LEU A 140 -10.11 7.39 10.47
N LEU A 141 -9.46 7.60 11.61
CA LEU A 141 -8.04 7.37 11.80
C LEU A 141 -7.82 6.39 12.95
N TYR A 142 -6.77 5.60 12.82
CA TYR A 142 -6.26 4.76 13.88
C TYR A 142 -4.77 5.03 14.07
N ALA A 143 -4.35 5.23 15.32
CA ALA A 143 -2.96 5.44 15.68
C ALA A 143 -2.38 4.14 16.24
N PRO A 144 -1.53 3.41 15.49
CA PRO A 144 -1.12 2.06 15.82
C PRO A 144 -0.16 1.97 17.00
N PHE A 145 0.60 3.03 17.29
CA PHE A 145 1.52 3.05 18.43
C PHE A 145 0.84 3.43 19.75
N THR A 146 -0.26 4.19 19.70
CA THR A 146 -1.03 4.55 20.90
C THR A 146 -2.27 3.68 21.13
N ASP A 147 -2.66 2.91 20.12
CA ASP A 147 -3.89 2.11 20.07
C ASP A 147 -5.13 2.97 20.34
N THR A 148 -5.28 4.01 19.52
CA THR A 148 -6.37 4.98 19.67
C THR A 148 -7.02 5.32 18.34
N PHE A 149 -8.34 5.44 18.36
CA PHE A 149 -9.12 5.94 17.23
C PHE A 149 -9.31 7.46 17.33
N SER A 150 -9.29 8.13 16.20
CA SER A 150 -9.59 9.55 16.08
C SER A 150 -10.25 9.84 14.72
N GLU A 151 -10.67 11.09 14.51
CA GLU A 151 -11.20 11.54 13.23
C GLU A 151 -10.74 12.96 12.93
N LEU A 152 -10.59 13.28 11.64
CA LEU A 152 -10.28 14.62 11.17
C LEU A 152 -11.12 14.96 9.94
N PRO A 153 -11.50 16.23 9.72
CA PRO A 153 -12.01 16.67 8.42
C PRO A 153 -11.01 16.32 7.31
N GLU A 154 -11.50 15.89 6.14
CA GLU A 154 -10.68 15.54 4.98
C GLU A 154 -9.70 16.67 4.62
N GLN A 155 -10.17 17.91 4.64
CA GLN A 155 -9.37 19.11 4.36
C GLN A 155 -8.16 19.31 5.29
N ASP A 156 -8.26 18.83 6.53
CA ASP A 156 -7.19 18.95 7.51
C ASP A 156 -6.27 17.73 7.41
N PHE A 157 -6.84 16.54 7.20
CA PHE A 157 -6.07 15.31 6.98
C PHE A 157 -5.13 15.42 5.77
N VAL A 158 -5.61 15.96 4.64
CA VAL A 158 -4.77 16.10 3.43
C VAL A 158 -3.60 17.07 3.59
N ARG A 159 -3.64 17.94 4.60
CA ARG A 159 -2.56 18.90 4.92
C ARG A 159 -1.48 18.30 5.81
N LEU A 160 -1.77 17.20 6.52
CA LEU A 160 -0.76 16.47 7.28
C LEU A 160 0.29 15.90 6.33
N ARG A 161 1.53 15.79 6.76
CA ARG A 161 2.59 15.24 5.90
C ARG A 161 2.40 13.72 5.75
N PRO A 162 2.57 13.14 4.54
CA PRO A 162 2.68 11.69 4.38
C PRO A 162 3.78 11.11 5.26
N ALA A 163 3.49 9.98 5.90
CA ALA A 163 4.45 9.25 6.71
C ALA A 163 5.57 8.68 5.83
N THR A 164 6.78 8.70 6.35
CA THR A 164 7.97 8.09 5.73
C THR A 164 8.44 6.92 6.58
N ARG A 165 9.21 6.01 6.00
CA ARG A 165 9.84 4.90 6.74
C ARG A 165 10.60 5.38 7.98
N ARG A 166 11.29 6.52 7.88
CA ARG A 166 12.02 7.13 9.00
C ARG A 166 11.10 7.51 10.15
N ASP A 167 9.90 8.00 9.85
CA ASP A 167 8.91 8.34 10.88
C ASP A 167 8.47 7.10 11.64
N LEU A 168 8.16 6.01 10.92
CA LEU A 168 7.79 4.74 11.54
C LEU A 168 8.94 4.19 12.40
N GLU A 169 10.19 4.23 11.90
CA GLU A 169 11.36 3.78 12.65
C GLU A 169 11.59 4.60 13.93
N THR A 170 11.47 5.93 13.85
CA THR A 170 11.57 6.83 15.01
C THR A 170 10.47 6.53 16.02
N ARG A 171 9.23 6.34 15.56
CA ARG A 171 8.10 6.06 16.44
C ARG A 171 8.18 4.68 17.09
N ASN A 172 8.62 3.66 16.35
CA ASN A 172 8.84 2.31 16.88
C ASN A 172 9.92 2.29 17.96
N LYS A 173 11.04 3.00 17.76
CA LYS A 173 12.07 3.15 18.80
C LYS A 173 11.50 3.76 20.08
N ALA A 174 10.69 4.81 19.97
CA ALA A 174 10.03 5.41 21.12
C ALA A 174 9.05 4.43 21.80
N PHE A 175 8.28 3.68 21.01
CA PHE A 175 7.34 2.66 21.50
C PHE A 175 8.03 1.50 22.22
N GLN A 176 9.21 1.07 21.77
CA GLN A 176 9.99 0.02 22.43
C GLN A 176 10.62 0.46 23.75
N LEU A 177 10.94 1.76 23.89
CA LEU A 177 11.53 2.32 25.11
C LEU A 177 10.50 2.52 26.23
N ASP A 178 9.24 2.79 25.88
CA ASP A 178 8.14 2.93 26.82
C ASP A 178 6.89 2.19 26.31
N PRO A 179 6.90 0.84 26.35
CA PRO A 179 5.79 0.05 25.87
C PRO A 179 4.60 0.22 26.82
N LYS A 180 3.47 0.68 26.28
CA LYS A 180 2.19 0.70 27.02
C LYS A 180 1.94 -0.69 27.62
N PRO A 181 1.46 -0.81 28.87
CA PRO A 181 1.08 -2.11 29.42
C PRO A 181 0.01 -2.71 28.51
N ARG A 182 0.30 -3.87 27.92
CA ARG A 182 -0.70 -4.64 27.18
C ARG A 182 -1.78 -5.01 28.18
N GLY A 183 -2.95 -4.38 28.07
CA GLY A 183 -4.11 -4.72 28.88
C GLY A 183 -4.38 -6.22 28.76
N ILE A 184 -4.44 -6.90 29.91
CA ILE A 184 -4.77 -8.32 30.05
C ILE A 184 -6.28 -8.49 29.84
#